data_AF-A0A3P8M3I0-F1
#
_entry.id   AF-A0A3P8M3I0-F1
#
_cell.length_a   1.000
_cell.length_b   1.000
_cell.length_c   1.000
_cell.angle_alpha   90.00
_cell.angle_beta   90.00
_cell.angle_gamma   90.00
#
_symmetry.space_group_name_H-M   'P 1'
#
loop_
_entity.id
_entity.type
_entity.pdbx_description
1 polymer ?
#
loop_
_entity_poly.entity_id
_entity_poly.type
_entity_poly.pdbx_seq_one_letter_code
_entity_poly.pdbx_strand_id
1 'polypeptide(L)' 'MATRRHHQVTLFEAEPTLGGHTATVDVATPQGTWAIDTGFIVYNDRTYPRFMGLLSELGISGQKTQMKLFGA' A
#
# COMPACT_ATOMS: atom_id res chain seq x y z
N MET A 1 8.55 -1.33 -12.13
CA MET A 1 8.04 -2.59 -12.71
C MET A 1 8.68 -2.87 -14.06
N ALA A 2 9.91 -3.39 -14.08
CA ALA A 2 10.69 -3.54 -15.30
C ALA A 2 11.20 -4.99 -15.48
N THR A 3 10.28 -5.95 -15.52
CA THR A 3 10.52 -7.23 -16.22
C THR A 3 9.91 -7.12 -17.61
N ARG A 4 10.31 -6.09 -18.37
CA ARG A 4 9.70 -5.80 -19.67
C ARG A 4 10.28 -6.72 -20.76
N ARG A 5 9.36 -7.57 -21.25
CA ARG A 5 9.11 -7.97 -22.65
C ARG A 5 9.85 -9.17 -23.27
N HIS A 6 10.82 -9.80 -22.58
CA HIS A 6 11.52 -10.98 -23.13
C HIS A 6 11.48 -12.25 -22.25
N HIS A 7 10.76 -12.22 -21.14
CA HIS A 7 10.70 -13.35 -20.22
C HIS A 7 9.25 -13.75 -19.94
N GLN A 8 9.01 -15.05 -19.90
CA GLN A 8 7.81 -15.58 -19.29
C GLN A 8 7.95 -15.46 -17.77
N VAL A 9 7.02 -14.74 -17.14
CA VAL A 9 7.02 -14.51 -15.69
C VAL A 9 5.86 -15.26 -15.09
N THR A 10 6.14 -16.08 -14.08
CA THR A 10 5.13 -16.75 -13.25
C THR A 10 5.25 -16.21 -11.83
N LEU A 11 4.13 -15.75 -11.27
CA LEU A 11 4.04 -15.31 -9.88
C LEU A 11 3.34 -16.41 -9.06
N PHE A 12 3.97 -16.83 -7.98
CA PHE A 12 3.40 -17.74 -6.99
C PHE A 12 3.10 -16.95 -5.73
N GLU A 13 1.86 -17.05 -5.26
CA GLU A 13 1.40 -16.47 -4.01
C GLU A 13 0.65 -17.57 -3.25
N ALA A 14 0.89 -17.65 -1.94
CA ALA A 14 0.26 -18.65 -1.09
C ALA A 14 -1.18 -18.24 -0.76
N GLU A 15 -1.40 -16.94 -0.60
CA GLU A 15 -2.70 -16.39 -0.23
C GLU A 15 -3.62 -16.12 -1.45
N PRO A 16 -4.94 -16.02 -1.25
CA PRO A 16 -5.88 -15.71 -2.33
C PRO A 16 -5.71 -14.31 -2.94
N THR A 17 -4.98 -13.42 -2.26
CA THR A 17 -4.81 -12.01 -2.64
C THR A 17 -3.36 -11.58 -2.57
N LEU A 18 -2.93 -10.76 -3.52
CA LEU A 18 -1.62 -10.11 -3.48
C LEU A 18 -1.56 -9.09 -2.33
N GLY A 19 -0.38 -8.91 -1.76
CA GLY A 19 -0.08 -7.75 -0.91
C GLY A 19 0.74 -8.07 0.33
N GLY A 20 0.61 -9.26 0.90
CA GLY A 20 1.32 -9.64 2.13
C GLY A 20 1.12 -8.59 3.23
N HIS A 21 2.19 -7.89 3.62
CA HIS A 21 2.12 -6.84 4.64
C HIS A 21 1.40 -5.54 4.20
N THR A 22 1.12 -5.37 2.90
CA THR A 22 0.16 -4.36 2.41
C THR A 22 -1.23 -4.97 2.52
N ALA A 23 -1.85 -4.80 3.69
CA ALA A 23 -3.09 -5.47 4.06
C ALA A 23 -4.15 -4.45 4.50
N THR A 24 -5.24 -4.37 3.73
CA THR A 24 -6.41 -3.54 4.01
C THR A 24 -7.60 -4.45 4.30
N VAL A 25 -8.33 -4.20 5.38
CA VAL A 25 -9.51 -4.97 5.78
C VAL A 25 -10.73 -4.05 5.85
N ASP A 26 -11.86 -4.53 5.34
CA ASP A 26 -13.13 -3.82 5.44
C ASP A 26 -13.77 -4.07 6.81
N VAL A 27 -14.05 -3.00 7.54
CA VAL A 27 -14.67 -3.03 8.87
C VAL A 27 -16.03 -2.35 8.81
N ALA A 28 -17.09 -3.09 9.14
CA ALA A 28 -18.44 -2.54 9.25
C ALA A 28 -18.58 -1.70 10.53
N THR A 29 -19.03 -0.46 10.38
CA THR A 29 -19.32 0.48 11.49
C THR A 29 -20.73 1.04 11.36
N PRO A 30 -21.31 1.64 12.42
CA PRO A 30 -22.61 2.34 12.30
C PRO A 30 -22.61 3.48 11.28
N GLN A 31 -21.44 4.02 10.91
CA GLN A 31 -21.27 5.10 9.93
C GLN A 31 -21.00 4.57 8.50
N GLY A 32 -20.93 3.25 8.31
CA GLY A 32 -20.62 2.61 7.02
C GLY A 32 -19.43 1.65 7.11
N THR A 33 -18.99 1.13 5.96
CA THR A 33 -17.81 0.28 5.85
C THR A 33 -16.54 1.11 5.71
N TRP A 34 -15.53 0.82 6.51
CA TRP A 34 -14.25 1.51 6.52
C TRP A 34 -13.16 0.55 6.05
N ALA A 35 -12.32 1.00 5.11
CA ALA A 35 -11.12 0.29 4.70
C ALA A 35 -9.98 0.63 5.67
N ILE A 36 -9.49 -0.36 6.42
CA ILE A 36 -8.48 -0.19 7.47
C ILE A 36 -7.19 -0.90 7.09
N ASP A 37 -6.10 -0.14 6.99
CA ASP A 37 -4.77 -0.71 6.77
C ASP A 37 -4.20 -1.26 8.09
N THR A 38 -3.78 -2.53 8.08
CA THR A 38 -3.33 -3.26 9.29
C THR A 38 -1.84 -3.61 9.30
N GLY A 39 -1.15 -3.42 8.17
CA GLY A 39 0.29 -3.63 8.04
C GLY A 39 1.02 -2.36 7.65
N PHE A 40 1.23 -2.15 6.35
CA PHE A 40 1.86 -0.94 5.82
C PHE A 40 0.85 0.21 5.71
N ILE A 41 0.96 1.20 6.61
CA ILE A 41 -0.04 2.27 6.75
C ILE A 41 0.45 3.68 6.35
N VAL A 42 1.77 3.90 6.24
CA VAL A 42 2.31 5.24 6.00
C VAL A 42 3.60 5.22 5.18
N TYR A 43 3.74 6.22 4.32
CA TYR A 43 4.96 6.49 3.54
C TYR A 43 5.26 7.99 3.54
N ASN A 44 6.46 8.37 3.10
CA ASN A 44 6.89 9.76 2.97
C ASN A 44 7.84 9.93 1.78
N ASP A 45 8.00 11.17 1.32
CA ASP A 45 8.84 11.57 0.19
C ASP A 45 10.33 11.29 0.39
N ARG A 46 10.84 11.45 1.61
CA ARG A 46 12.24 11.24 1.94
C ARG A 46 12.67 9.78 1.80
N THR A 47 11.86 8.84 2.28
CA THR A 47 12.25 7.42 2.36
C THR A 47 11.60 6.55 1.29
N TYR A 48 10.52 6.99 0.65
CA TYR A 48 9.76 6.21 -0.35
C TYR A 48 9.62 6.87 -1.73
N PRO A 49 10.65 7.52 -2.30
CA PRO A 49 10.50 8.25 -3.57
C PRO A 49 10.09 7.35 -4.74
N ARG A 50 10.61 6.11 -4.80
CA ARG A 50 10.25 5.14 -5.85
C ARG A 50 8.81 4.63 -5.73
N PHE A 51 8.34 4.44 -4.51
CA PHE A 51 6.96 4.01 -4.26
C PHE A 51 5.99 5.12 -4.65
N MET A 52 6.27 6.38 -4.28
CA MET A 52 5.48 7.54 -4.73
C MET A 52 5.46 7.69 -6.25
N GLY A 53 6.58 7.41 -6.93
CA GLY A 53 6.62 7.34 -8.40
C GLY A 53 5.65 6.31 -8.96
N LEU A 54 5.65 5.08 -8.40
CA LEU A 54 4.70 4.03 -8.79
C LEU A 54 3.25 4.44 -8.55
N LEU A 55 2.93 5.02 -7.39
CA LEU A 55 1.57 5.49 -7.08
C LEU A 55 1.13 6.59 -8.06
N SER A 56 2.03 7.52 -8.39
CA SER A 56 1.78 8.56 -9.38
C SER A 56 1.50 7.99 -10.77
N GLU A 57 2.26 6.99 -11.21
CA GLU A 57 2.02 6.31 -12.49
C GLU A 57 0.65 5.61 -12.52
N LEU A 58 0.18 5.13 -11.37
CA LEU A 58 -1.13 4.50 -11.21
C LEU A 58 -2.27 5.49 -10.94
N GLY A 59 -1.98 6.80 -10.80
CA GLY A 59 -2.97 7.83 -10.48
C GLY A 59 -3.49 7.78 -9.04
N ILE A 60 -2.74 7.18 -8.12
CA ILE A 60 -3.13 7.01 -6.71
C ILE A 60 -2.51 8.14 -5.88
N SER A 61 -3.35 8.86 -5.13
CA SER A 61 -2.92 9.92 -4.21
C SER A 61 -2.96 9.45 -2.76
N GLY A 62 -1.96 9.88 -1.96
CA GLY A 62 -1.96 9.68 -0.51
C GLY A 62 -2.80 10.72 0.24
N GLN A 63 -3.25 10.34 1.43
CA GLN A 63 -3.83 11.25 2.40
C GLN A 63 -2.77 11.73 3.40
N LYS A 64 -2.68 13.03 3.65
CA LYS A 64 -1.77 13.58 4.66
C LYS A 64 -2.19 13.08 6.05
N THR A 65 -1.23 12.56 6.80
CA THR A 65 -1.40 12.13 8.18
C THR A 65 -0.20 12.55 9.02
N GLN A 66 -0.37 12.55 10.35
CA GLN A 66 0.71 12.76 11.30
C GLN A 66 0.91 11.46 12.07
N MET A 67 2.13 10.95 12.04
CA MET A 67 2.54 9.86 12.90
C MET A 67 3.65 10.35 13.80
N LYS A 68 3.38 10.42 15.10
CA LYS A 68 4.36 10.72 16.13
C LYS A 68 4.49 9.52 17.06
N LEU A 69 5.69 9.32 17.62
CA LEU A 69 5.79 8.51 18.83
C LEU A 69 5.07 9.27 19.95
N PHE A 70 4.24 8.59 20.74
CA PHE A 70 3.70 9.16 21.96
C PHE A 70 4.86 9.56 22.88
N GLY A 71 4.94 10.85 23.24
CA GLY A 71 5.96 11.39 24.16
C GLY A 71 7.04 12.29 23.55
N ALA A 72 6.95 12.65 22.26
CA ALA A 72 7.83 13.63 21.60
C ALA A 72 7.06 14.79 20.96
#